data_AF-D6GWH4-F1
#
_entry.id   AF-D6GWH4-F1
#
_cell.length_a   1.000
_cell.length_b   1.000
_cell.length_c   1.000
_cell.angle_alpha   90.00
_cell.angle_beta   90.00
_cell.angle_gamma   90.00
#
_symmetry.space_group_name_H-M   'P 1'
#
loop_
_entity.id
_entity.type
_entity.pdbx_description
1 polymer ?
#
loop_
_entity_poly.entity_id
_entity_poly.type
_entity_poly.pdbx_seq_one_letter_code
_entity_poly.pdbx_strand_id
1 'polypeptide(L)'
;MMSDPGAIKIAAIELSNNLVNALKELQTAFYKKSKEFDKIIKSGRTHLMDAAPIRLGQEFGAWSDLIKDAILRIQTAKNELKKINLGATATTLVPNSNMALLWNLP
;
A
#
# COMPACT_ATOMS: atom_id res chain seq x y z
N MET A 1 3.61 23.82 12.93
CA MET A 1 3.73 24.25 11.52
C MET A 1 3.97 23.01 10.64
N MET A 2 2.95 22.15 10.47
CA MET A 2 2.93 20.97 9.57
C MET A 2 1.54 20.32 9.55
N SER A 3 0.47 21.11 9.63
CA SER A 3 -0.93 20.64 9.75
C SER A 3 -1.64 20.46 8.41
N ASP A 4 -0.99 20.76 7.28
CA ASP A 4 -1.68 20.80 5.99
C ASP A 4 -1.62 19.45 5.25
N PRO A 5 -2.64 19.11 4.44
CA PRO A 5 -2.76 17.81 3.75
C PRO A 5 -1.54 17.38 2.93
N GLY A 6 -0.67 18.30 2.51
CA GLY A 6 0.59 18.01 1.82
C GLY A 6 1.64 17.33 2.70
N ALA A 7 1.81 17.79 3.95
CA ALA A 7 2.80 17.23 4.87
C ALA A 7 2.44 15.78 5.26
N ILE A 8 1.16 15.51 5.49
CA ILE A 8 0.63 14.16 5.80
C ILE A 8 0.90 13.20 4.63
N LYS A 9 0.72 13.64 3.38
CA LYS A 9 0.98 12.82 2.19
C LYS A 9 2.45 12.49 2.01
N ILE A 10 3.35 13.45 2.24
CA ILE A 10 4.80 13.21 2.15
C ILE A 10 5.23 12.18 3.20
N ALA A 11 4.82 12.37 4.46
CA ALA A 11 5.09 11.42 5.53
C ALA A 11 4.54 10.02 5.23
N ALA A 12 3.31 9.92 4.71
CA ALA A 12 2.70 8.65 4.32
C ALA A 12 3.46 7.96 3.17
N ILE A 13 3.90 8.71 2.17
CA ILE A 13 4.72 8.21 1.05
C ILE A 13 6.06 7.66 1.56
N GLU A 14 6.70 8.36 2.49
CA GLU A 14 7.99 7.95 3.05
C GLU A 14 7.87 6.70 3.92
N LEU A 15 6.92 6.68 4.86
CA LEU A 15 6.62 5.52 5.69
C LEU A 15 6.24 4.28 4.87
N SER A 16 5.52 4.48 3.75
CA SER A 16 5.15 3.37 2.86
C SER A 16 6.34 2.65 2.24
N ASN A 17 7.48 3.33 2.03
CA ASN A 17 8.69 2.69 1.51
C ASN A 17 9.26 1.67 2.49
N ASN A 18 9.40 2.09 3.75
CA ASN A 18 9.93 1.24 4.81
C ASN A 18 9.02 0.03 5.02
N LEU A 19 7.71 0.26 5.03
CA LEU A 19 6.72 -0.82 5.11
C LEU A 19 6.83 -1.81 3.94
N VAL A 20 6.91 -1.32 2.71
CA VAL A 20 7.03 -2.19 1.52
C VAL A 20 8.30 -3.04 1.57
N ASN A 21 9.43 -2.47 2.01
CA ASN A 21 10.67 -3.23 2.13
C ASN A 21 10.57 -4.33 3.18
N ALA A 22 10.05 -4.02 4.38
CA ALA A 22 9.83 -5.02 5.42
C ALA A 22 8.86 -6.14 4.97
N LEU A 23 7.80 -5.80 4.23
CA LEU A 23 6.87 -6.79 3.68
C LEU A 23 7.52 -7.67 2.61
N LYS A 24 8.44 -7.15 1.79
CA LYS A 24 9.19 -7.97 0.81
C LYS A 24 10.11 -8.98 1.49
N GLU A 25 10.78 -8.57 2.55
CA GLU A 25 11.61 -9.47 3.36
C GLU A 25 10.76 -10.57 3.99
N LEU A 26 9.62 -10.21 4.57
CA LEU A 26 8.67 -11.15 5.15
C LEU A 26 8.10 -12.13 4.10
N GLN A 27 7.70 -11.61 2.93
CA GLN A 27 7.21 -12.43 1.82
C GLN A 27 8.29 -13.43 1.36
N THR A 28 9.54 -12.98 1.25
CA THR A 28 10.67 -13.85 0.88
C THR A 28 10.89 -14.93 1.93
N ALA A 29 10.80 -14.59 3.22
CA ALA A 29 10.95 -15.56 4.31
C ALA A 29 9.85 -16.63 4.27
N PHE A 30 8.58 -16.23 4.09
CA PHE A 30 7.46 -17.16 3.93
C PHE A 30 7.61 -18.03 2.68
N TYR A 31 8.06 -17.46 1.55
CA TYR A 31 8.31 -18.22 0.34
C TYR A 31 9.43 -19.25 0.51
N LYS A 32 10.53 -18.91 1.21
CA LYS A 32 11.59 -19.88 1.53
C LYS A 32 11.06 -21.01 2.41
N LYS A 33 10.28 -20.67 3.44
CA LYS A 33 9.66 -21.67 4.32
C LYS A 33 8.61 -22.53 3.62
N SER A 34 7.91 -22.00 2.62
CA SER A 34 6.98 -22.81 1.82
C SER A 34 7.70 -23.96 1.09
N LYS A 35 8.91 -23.71 0.58
CA LYS A 35 9.75 -24.75 -0.06
C LYS A 35 10.32 -25.72 0.95
N GLU A 36 10.78 -25.24 2.11
CA GLU A 36 11.29 -26.10 3.19
C GLU A 36 10.21 -27.06 3.71
N PHE A 37 8.97 -26.59 3.80
CA PHE A 37 7.84 -27.34 4.36
C PHE A 37 6.98 -28.08 3.32
N ASP A 38 7.37 -28.10 2.05
CA ASP A 38 6.56 -28.73 1.00
C ASP A 38 6.42 -30.25 1.18
N LYS A 39 7.32 -30.90 1.94
CA LYS A 39 7.23 -32.33 2.26
C LYS A 39 6.40 -32.64 3.52
N ILE A 40 6.02 -31.63 4.30
CA ILE A 40 5.29 -31.83 5.57
C ILE A 40 3.80 -31.87 5.27
N ILE A 41 3.14 -32.99 5.57
CA ILE A 41 1.69 -33.15 5.46
C ILE A 41 1.06 -32.91 6.83
N LYS A 42 -0.01 -32.12 6.86
CA LYS A 42 -0.81 -31.84 8.06
C LYS A 42 -2.30 -31.99 7.79
N SER A 43 -3.08 -32.17 8.84
CA SER A 43 -4.54 -32.05 8.77
C SER A 43 -4.92 -30.61 8.40
N GLY A 44 -5.74 -30.45 7.36
CA GLY A 44 -6.39 -29.18 7.08
C GLY A 44 -7.40 -28.86 8.18
N ARG A 45 -7.78 -27.58 8.34
CA ARG A 45 -8.85 -27.20 9.27
C ARG A 45 -9.90 -26.34 8.57
N THR A 46 -11.15 -26.77 8.58
CA THR A 46 -12.32 -25.97 8.19
C THR A 46 -13.25 -25.86 9.39
N HIS A 47 -13.74 -24.66 9.72
CA HIS A 47 -14.49 -24.43 10.96
C HIS A 47 -13.79 -24.94 12.25
N LEU A 48 -12.45 -24.99 12.25
CA LEU A 48 -11.61 -25.59 13.29
C LEU A 48 -11.78 -27.12 13.48
N MET A 49 -12.50 -27.79 12.58
CA MET A 49 -12.62 -29.24 12.49
C MET A 49 -11.59 -29.79 11.50
N ASP A 50 -11.23 -31.06 11.64
CA ASP A 50 -10.31 -31.73 10.72
C ASP A 50 -10.90 -31.79 9.30
N ALA A 51 -10.05 -31.50 8.33
CA ALA A 51 -10.37 -31.53 6.90
C ALA A 51 -9.37 -32.39 6.14
N ALA A 52 -9.50 -32.42 4.81
CA ALA A 52 -8.57 -33.15 3.95
C ALA A 52 -7.11 -32.74 4.21
N PRO A 53 -6.14 -33.69 4.15
CA PRO A 53 -4.74 -33.37 4.34
C PRO A 53 -4.22 -32.36 3.33
N ILE A 54 -3.40 -31.43 3.81
CA ILE A 54 -2.72 -30.42 2.99
C ILE A 54 -1.24 -30.39 3.33
N ARG A 55 -0.42 -29.86 2.43
CA ARG A 55 1.01 -29.66 2.70
C ARG A 55 1.21 -28.34 3.44
N LEU A 56 2.02 -28.34 4.48
CA LEU A 56 2.34 -27.12 5.23
C LEU A 56 3.01 -26.07 4.31
N GLY A 57 3.79 -26.52 3.33
CA GLY A 57 4.32 -25.66 2.28
C GLY A 57 3.26 -24.91 1.48
N GLN A 58 2.07 -25.50 1.25
CA GLN A 58 0.97 -24.82 0.55
C GLN A 58 0.40 -23.66 1.39
N GLU A 59 0.27 -23.82 2.71
CA GLU A 59 -0.19 -22.74 3.60
C GLU A 59 0.80 -21.56 3.61
N PHE A 60 2.10 -21.85 3.78
CA PHE A 60 3.15 -20.83 3.76
C PHE A 60 3.26 -20.13 2.41
N GLY A 61 3.05 -20.87 1.32
CA GLY A 61 2.96 -20.32 -0.03
C GLY A 61 1.80 -19.32 -0.16
N ALA A 62 0.61 -19.71 0.29
CA ALA A 62 -0.56 -18.85 0.28
C ALA A 62 -0.35 -17.56 1.10
N TRP A 63 0.30 -17.63 2.26
CA TRP A 63 0.63 -16.43 3.04
C TRP A 63 1.62 -15.51 2.32
N SER A 64 2.64 -16.07 1.68
CA SER A 64 3.56 -15.31 0.82
C SER A 64 2.80 -14.57 -0.30
N ASP A 65 1.87 -15.25 -0.96
CA ASP A 65 1.08 -14.67 -2.05
C ASP A 65 0.15 -13.55 -1.55
N LEU A 66 -0.49 -13.73 -0.39
CA LEU A 66 -1.30 -12.68 0.24
C LEU A 66 -0.47 -11.42 0.57
N ILE A 67 0.77 -11.58 1.02
CA ILE A 67 1.67 -10.46 1.31
C ILE A 67 2.09 -9.77 0.01
N LYS A 68 2.37 -10.54 -1.05
CA LYS A 68 2.66 -9.98 -2.38
C LYS A 68 1.52 -9.10 -2.88
N ASP A 69 0.28 -9.53 -2.74
CA ASP A 69 -0.89 -8.74 -3.10
C ASP A 69 -1.06 -7.50 -2.22
N ALA A 70 -0.75 -7.62 -0.91
CA ALA A 70 -0.75 -6.47 0.00
C ALA A 70 0.29 -5.41 -0.41
N ILE A 71 1.49 -5.83 -0.81
CA ILE A 71 2.53 -4.92 -1.34
C ILE A 71 2.02 -4.17 -2.56
N LEU A 72 1.37 -4.86 -3.50
CA LEU A 72 0.81 -4.24 -4.71
C LEU A 72 -0.25 -3.18 -4.34
N ARG A 73 -1.17 -3.50 -3.42
CA ARG A 73 -2.19 -2.56 -2.94
C ARG A 73 -1.57 -1.29 -2.34
N ILE A 74 -0.53 -1.44 -1.51
CA ILE A 74 0.17 -0.30 -0.90
C ILE A 74 0.85 0.55 -1.97
N GLN A 75 1.50 -0.07 -2.95
CA GLN A 75 2.16 0.65 -4.05
C GLN A 75 1.16 1.43 -4.90
N THR A 76 0.00 0.85 -5.19
CA THR A 76 -1.08 1.54 -5.91
C THR A 76 -1.58 2.75 -5.12
N ALA A 77 -1.89 2.57 -3.83
CA ALA A 77 -2.32 3.67 -2.97
C ALA A 77 -1.27 4.80 -2.90
N LYS A 78 0.02 4.45 -2.77
CA LYS A 78 1.13 5.39 -2.80
C LYS A 78 1.19 6.19 -4.11
N ASN A 79 0.94 5.54 -5.25
CA ASN A 79 0.91 6.22 -6.55
C ASN A 79 -0.25 7.21 -6.64
N GLU A 80 -1.43 6.88 -6.12
CA GLU A 80 -2.56 7.80 -6.05
C GLU A 80 -2.26 9.02 -5.17
N LEU A 81 -1.58 8.83 -4.03
CA LEU A 81 -1.17 9.93 -3.15
C LEU A 81 -0.22 10.92 -3.86
N LYS A 82 0.59 10.45 -4.82
CA LYS A 82 1.48 11.31 -5.63
C LYS A 82 0.73 12.18 -6.64
N LYS A 83 -0.40 11.71 -7.16
CA LYS A 83 -1.16 12.41 -8.24
C LYS A 83 -1.84 13.70 -7.76
N ILE A 84 -2.12 13.85 -6.47
CA ILE A 84 -2.96 14.95 -5.96
C ILE A 84 -2.22 16.30 -5.88
N ASN A 85 -0.91 16.37 -6.14
CA ASN A 85 -0.09 17.56 -5.83
C ASN A 85 0.32 18.45 -7.03
N LEU A 86 -0.23 18.26 -8.23
CA LEU A 86 0.05 19.15 -9.40
C LEU A 86 -1.05 20.19 -9.68
N GLY A 87 -1.90 20.52 -8.70
CA GLY A 87 -2.95 21.53 -8.91
C GLY A 87 -3.70 22.03 -7.67
N ALA A 88 -3.23 21.70 -6.46
CA ALA A 88 -3.91 22.05 -5.21
C ALA A 88 -3.32 23.28 -4.48
N THR A 89 -2.57 24.12 -5.20
CA THR A 89 -2.16 25.44 -4.70
C THR A 89 -3.20 26.49 -5.13
N ALA A 90 -4.05 26.90 -4.19
CA ALA A 90 -4.81 28.16 -4.14
C ALA A 90 -6.22 28.27 -4.78
N THR A 91 -6.94 27.20 -5.13
CA THR A 91 -8.27 27.35 -5.76
C THR A 91 -9.35 26.45 -5.16
N THR A 92 -9.76 26.75 -3.93
CA THR A 92 -11.19 26.67 -3.61
C THR A 92 -11.72 28.10 -3.59
N LEU A 93 -12.46 28.44 -4.66
CA LEU A 93 -13.31 29.63 -4.81
C LEU A 93 -12.65 31.03 -4.72
N VAL A 94 -12.42 31.64 -5.88
CA VAL A 94 -12.71 33.07 -6.04
C VAL A 94 -13.78 33.22 -7.14
N PRO A 95 -15.08 33.06 -6.83
CA PRO A 95 -16.12 33.61 -7.68
C PRO A 95 -16.17 35.11 -7.36
N ASN A 96 -15.76 35.94 -8.33
CA ASN A 96 -15.87 37.40 -8.34
C ASN A 96 -14.62 38.21 -7.92
N SER A 97 -13.50 37.96 -8.58
CA SER A 97 -12.51 39.03 -8.80
C SER A 97 -12.46 39.32 -10.29
N ASN A 98 -13.10 40.42 -10.68
CA ASN A 98 -13.17 40.96 -12.02
C ASN A 98 -11.76 40.98 -12.67
N MET A 99 -11.56 40.11 -13.67
CA MET A 99 -10.29 39.91 -14.38
C MET A 99 -9.84 41.12 -15.23
N ALA A 100 -10.61 42.21 -15.25
CA ALA A 100 -10.27 43.44 -15.96
C ALA A 100 -9.32 44.39 -15.20
N LEU A 101 -9.10 44.20 -13.90
CA LEU A 101 -8.35 45.17 -13.07
C LEU A 101 -6.82 44.98 -13.07
N LEU A 102 -6.29 43.89 -13.64
CA LEU A 102 -4.85 43.61 -13.63
C LEU A 102 -4.10 44.13 -14.87
N TRP A 103 -4.80 44.61 -15.89
CA TRP A 103 -4.19 45.06 -17.16
C TRP A 103 -4.25 46.57 -17.40
N ASN A 104 -4.71 47.37 -16.42
CA ASN A 104 -4.89 48.81 -16.64
C ASN A 104 -4.57 49.66 -15.40
N LEU A 105 -3.29 49.75 -15.05
CA LEU A 105 -2.76 50.86 -14.27
C LEU A 105 -1.59 51.49 -15.04
N PRO A 106 -1.44 52.83 -15.02
CA PRO A 106 -0.54 53.60 -15.88
C PRO A 106 0.95 53.26 -15.71
#